data_AF-A0A3L7XE55-F1
#
_entry.id   AF-A0A3L7XE55-F1
#
_cell.length_a   1.000
_cell.length_b   1.000
_cell.length_c   1.000
_cell.angle_alpha   90.00
_cell.angle_beta   90.00
_cell.angle_gamma   90.00
#
_symmetry.space_group_name_H-M   'P 1'
#
loop_
_entity.id
_entity.type
_entity.pdbx_description
1 polymer ?
#
loop_
_entity_poly.entity_id
_entity_poly.type
_entity_poly.pdbx_seq_one_letter_code
_entity_poly.pdbx_strand_id
1 'polypeptide(L)'
;MGDHDTMLRERALARLRTAMNYWIATTRPDGRPHAAPVWGVWLDDGLWFGTEGQKVRNLAVQPYAVVHLDSADDVIMVQGPVEIVRDAARVSVAAKVFRVKYVDGETGAPFDVYPALGETPVLYHVMPEIGWAWLEGAFVTHNTRWEFEGATGSAWPRSDEFRDGRLSR
;
A
#
# COMPACT_ATOMS: atom_id res chain seq x y z
N MET A 1 2.93 -2.37 29.10
CA MET A 1 3.02 -3.12 27.83
C MET A 1 2.55 -2.30 26.62
N GLY A 2 1.79 -1.19 26.76
CA GLY A 2 1.22 -0.47 25.60
C GLY A 2 2.09 0.58 24.90
N ASP A 3 3.11 1.15 25.55
CA ASP A 3 3.89 2.26 24.95
C ASP A 3 4.89 1.77 23.88
N HIS A 4 5.56 0.65 24.16
CA HIS A 4 6.56 0.07 23.28
C HIS A 4 5.97 -0.48 21.96
N ASP A 5 4.87 -1.22 22.03
CA ASP A 5 4.21 -1.77 20.84
C ASP A 5 3.62 -0.66 19.97
N THR A 6 3.09 0.39 20.60
CA THR A 6 2.62 1.60 19.90
C THR A 6 3.77 2.29 19.18
N MET A 7 4.92 2.47 19.84
CA MET A 7 6.12 3.05 19.22
C MET A 7 6.60 2.22 18.02
N LEU A 8 6.67 0.90 18.13
CA LEU A 8 7.07 0.03 17.01
C LEU A 8 6.09 0.09 15.84
N ARG A 9 4.79 0.11 16.12
CA ARG A 9 3.73 0.28 15.11
C ARG A 9 3.89 1.61 14.38
N GLU A 10 3.99 2.72 15.10
CA GLU A 10 4.13 4.06 14.50
C GLU A 10 5.39 4.16 13.64
N ARG A 11 6.48 3.57 14.12
CA ARG A 11 7.73 3.47 13.36
C ARG A 11 7.56 2.64 12.08
N ALA A 12 6.82 1.54 12.12
CA ALA A 12 6.51 0.74 10.94
C ALA A 12 5.63 1.51 9.94
N LEU A 13 4.60 2.22 10.41
CA LEU A 13 3.73 3.05 9.57
C LEU A 13 4.53 4.20 8.92
N ALA A 14 5.46 4.82 9.64
CA ALA A 14 6.33 5.85 9.08
C ALA A 14 7.22 5.32 7.95
N ARG A 15 7.75 4.09 8.10
CA ARG A 15 8.52 3.41 7.04
C ARG A 15 7.64 3.07 5.84
N LEU A 16 6.44 2.53 6.07
CA LEU A 16 5.47 2.27 4.99
C LEU A 16 5.11 3.54 4.21
N ARG A 17 4.96 4.69 4.88
CA ARG A 17 4.66 5.99 4.23
C ARG A 17 5.80 6.50 3.33
N THR A 18 7.04 6.24 3.72
CA THR A 18 8.25 6.78 3.07
C THR A 18 8.91 5.79 2.10
N ALA A 19 8.54 4.51 2.12
CA ALA A 19 9.15 3.48 1.27
C ALA A 19 8.97 3.78 -0.23
N MET A 20 10.03 3.64 -1.01
CA MET A 20 9.98 3.83 -2.47
C MET A 20 9.49 2.60 -3.23
N ASN A 21 9.68 1.41 -2.67
CA ASN A 21 9.29 0.16 -3.29
C ASN A 21 8.55 -0.70 -2.27
N TYR A 22 7.56 -1.44 -2.76
CA TYR A 22 6.81 -2.42 -1.99
C TYR A 22 6.85 -3.73 -2.73
N TRP A 23 6.89 -4.84 -2.02
CA TRP A 23 6.68 -6.15 -2.57
C TRP A 23 5.29 -6.62 -2.22
N ILE A 24 4.57 -7.18 -3.19
CA ILE A 24 3.27 -7.80 -2.96
C ILE A 24 3.34 -9.29 -3.24
N ALA A 25 2.77 -10.08 -2.33
CA ALA A 25 2.48 -11.48 -2.55
C ALA A 25 0.97 -11.65 -2.82
N THR A 26 0.67 -12.32 -3.93
CA THR A 26 -0.69 -12.59 -4.41
C THR A 26 -0.80 -14.08 -4.75
N THR A 27 -2.02 -14.60 -4.78
CA THR A 27 -2.27 -16.02 -5.05
C THR A 27 -2.69 -16.21 -6.50
N ARG A 28 -2.02 -17.09 -7.23
CA ARG A 28 -2.43 -17.45 -8.59
C ARG A 28 -3.77 -18.20 -8.58
N PRO A 29 -4.53 -18.21 -9.69
CA PRO A 29 -5.79 -18.97 -9.77
C PRO A 29 -5.63 -20.47 -9.47
N ASP A 30 -4.42 -21.02 -9.65
CA ASP A 30 -4.08 -22.41 -9.34
C ASP A 30 -3.52 -22.61 -7.91
N GLY A 31 -3.62 -21.59 -7.05
CA GLY A 31 -3.19 -21.64 -5.65
C GLY A 31 -1.70 -21.39 -5.43
N ARG A 32 -0.87 -21.28 -6.47
CA ARG A 32 0.58 -21.03 -6.28
C ARG A 32 0.86 -19.60 -5.84
N PRO A 33 1.86 -19.37 -4.97
CA PRO A 33 2.23 -18.02 -4.55
C PRO A 33 2.91 -17.25 -5.69
N HIS A 34 2.75 -15.94 -5.69
CA HIS A 34 3.43 -15.04 -6.62
C HIS A 34 3.81 -13.74 -5.90
N ALA A 35 5.11 -13.48 -5.77
CA ALA A 35 5.65 -12.25 -5.20
C ALA A 35 6.30 -11.40 -6.29
N ALA A 36 6.02 -10.09 -6.29
CA ALA A 36 6.63 -9.14 -7.22
C ALA A 36 6.66 -7.73 -6.63
N PRO A 37 7.66 -6.90 -6.99
CA PRO A 37 7.70 -5.51 -6.56
C PRO A 37 6.65 -4.67 -7.30
N VAL A 38 6.23 -3.58 -6.65
CA VAL A 38 5.41 -2.50 -7.19
C VAL A 38 5.89 -1.15 -6.66
N TRP A 39 5.71 -0.11 -7.45
CA TRP A 39 5.68 1.25 -6.94
C TRP A 39 4.32 1.53 -6.34
N GLY A 40 4.30 2.34 -5.29
CA GLY A 40 3.11 2.55 -4.50
C GLY A 40 3.15 3.81 -3.65
N VAL A 41 1.98 4.27 -3.25
CA VAL A 41 1.83 5.32 -2.25
C VAL A 41 1.03 4.77 -1.09
N TRP A 42 1.49 5.03 0.13
CA TRP A 42 0.70 4.76 1.32
C TRP A 42 -0.23 5.95 1.55
N LEU A 43 -1.53 5.74 1.41
CA LEU A 43 -2.57 6.77 1.49
C LEU A 43 -3.81 6.15 2.13
N ASP A 44 -4.47 6.90 3.01
CA ASP A 44 -5.67 6.46 3.75
C ASP A 44 -5.46 5.11 4.48
N ASP A 45 -4.31 5.00 5.15
CA ASP A 45 -3.85 3.82 5.88
C ASP A 45 -3.75 2.52 5.06
N GLY A 46 -3.68 2.62 3.73
CA GLY A 46 -3.48 1.50 2.82
C GLY A 46 -2.45 1.76 1.73
N LEU A 47 -2.10 0.70 1.01
CA LEU A 47 -1.19 0.78 -0.13
C LEU A 47 -2.00 0.95 -1.42
N TRP A 48 -1.76 2.05 -2.12
CA TRP A 48 -2.25 2.29 -3.48
C TRP A 48 -1.16 2.00 -4.49
N PHE A 49 -1.45 1.17 -5.49
CA PHE A 49 -0.49 0.80 -6.51
C PHE A 49 -1.14 0.55 -7.88
N GLY A 50 -0.38 0.85 -8.94
CA GLY A 50 -0.69 0.42 -10.30
C GLY A 50 -0.07 -0.94 -10.58
N THR A 51 -0.72 -1.78 -11.38
CA THR A 51 -0.13 -3.08 -11.74
C THR A 51 -0.68 -3.67 -13.02
N GLU A 52 0.11 -4.56 -13.60
CA GLU A 52 -0.22 -5.32 -14.81
C GLU A 52 0.15 -6.81 -14.70
N GLY A 53 -0.15 -7.57 -15.75
CA GLY A 53 0.28 -8.95 -15.92
C GLY A 53 -0.32 -9.93 -14.90
N GLN A 54 0.52 -10.79 -14.32
CA GLN A 54 0.05 -11.86 -13.45
C GLN A 54 -0.65 -11.35 -12.18
N LYS A 55 -0.21 -10.23 -11.62
CA LYS A 55 -0.82 -9.63 -10.42
C LYS A 55 -2.30 -9.27 -10.65
N VAL A 56 -2.62 -8.69 -11.81
CA VAL A 56 -4.00 -8.38 -12.21
C VAL A 56 -4.85 -9.64 -12.27
N ARG A 57 -4.34 -10.70 -12.93
CA ARG A 57 -5.05 -11.98 -13.02
C ARG A 57 -5.28 -12.62 -11.66
N ASN A 58 -4.29 -12.52 -10.76
CA ASN A 58 -4.39 -13.03 -9.40
C ASN A 58 -5.47 -12.26 -8.62
N LEU A 59 -5.41 -10.93 -8.60
CA LEU A 59 -6.32 -10.08 -7.82
C LEU A 59 -7.76 -10.09 -8.34
N ALA A 60 -7.96 -10.39 -9.62
CA ALA A 60 -9.30 -10.59 -10.18
C ALA A 60 -10.00 -11.86 -9.64
N VAL A 61 -9.22 -12.87 -9.21
CA VAL A 61 -9.75 -14.14 -8.67
C VAL A 61 -9.70 -14.16 -7.15
N GLN A 62 -8.60 -13.70 -6.57
CA GLN A 62 -8.40 -13.62 -5.12
C GLN A 62 -7.91 -12.21 -4.74
N PRO A 63 -8.82 -11.29 -4.38
CA PRO A 63 -8.51 -9.90 -4.07
C PRO A 63 -7.95 -9.74 -2.66
N TYR A 64 -6.82 -10.39 -2.39
CA TYR A 64 -6.12 -10.35 -1.11
C TYR A 64 -4.62 -10.34 -1.36
N ALA A 65 -3.87 -9.52 -0.61
CA ALA A 65 -2.43 -9.43 -0.76
C ALA A 65 -1.73 -9.30 0.59
N VAL A 66 -0.53 -9.85 0.66
CA VAL A 66 0.47 -9.47 1.66
C VAL A 66 1.40 -8.46 1.01
N VAL A 67 1.69 -7.38 1.72
CA VAL A 67 2.63 -6.33 1.32
C VAL A 67 3.81 -6.38 2.29
N HIS A 68 5.03 -6.27 1.79
CA HIS A 68 6.22 -6.11 2.62
C HIS A 68 7.22 -5.14 2.01
N LEU A 69 8.12 -4.63 2.85
CA LEU A 69 9.29 -3.87 2.39
C LEU A 69 10.46 -4.81 2.07
N ASP A 70 11.54 -4.28 1.54
CA ASP A 70 12.67 -5.01 0.96
C ASP A 70 13.71 -5.53 1.97
N SER A 71 13.71 -5.03 3.20
CA SER A 71 14.69 -5.40 4.22
C SER A 71 14.30 -6.66 5.00
N ALA A 72 15.22 -7.61 5.08
CA ALA A 72 15.12 -8.78 5.96
C ALA A 72 15.64 -8.51 7.38
N ASP A 73 16.41 -7.44 7.58
CA ASP A 73 16.90 -7.01 8.91
C ASP A 73 15.87 -6.13 9.64
N ASP A 74 15.15 -5.32 8.87
CA ASP A 74 14.08 -4.43 9.30
C ASP A 74 12.77 -4.81 8.62
N VAL A 75 12.13 -5.84 9.16
CA VAL A 75 10.98 -6.46 8.52
C VAL A 75 9.72 -5.68 8.86
N ILE A 76 8.97 -5.34 7.82
CA ILE A 76 7.65 -4.72 7.92
C ILE A 76 6.74 -5.37 6.90
N MET A 77 5.61 -5.89 7.37
CA MET A 77 4.63 -6.58 6.57
C MET A 77 3.23 -6.13 6.97
N VAL A 78 2.33 -6.05 6.00
CA VAL A 78 0.89 -5.90 6.25
C VAL A 78 0.12 -6.82 5.32
N GLN A 79 -1.10 -7.19 5.66
CA GLN A 79 -1.96 -7.95 4.77
C GLN A 79 -3.40 -7.49 4.86
N GLY A 80 -4.14 -7.68 3.76
CA GLY A 80 -5.56 -7.36 3.72
C GLY A 80 -6.18 -7.52 2.33
N PRO A 81 -7.50 -7.29 2.23
CA PRO A 81 -8.21 -7.26 0.96
C PRO A 81 -7.70 -6.15 0.05
N VAL A 82 -7.87 -6.37 -1.25
CA VAL A 82 -7.47 -5.43 -2.30
C VAL A 82 -8.70 -4.98 -3.08
N GLU A 83 -8.99 -3.69 -3.05
CA GLU A 83 -10.01 -3.07 -3.88
C GLU A 83 -9.43 -2.70 -5.26
N ILE A 84 -10.19 -2.97 -6.33
CA ILE A 84 -9.91 -2.46 -7.67
C ILE A 84 -10.62 -1.11 -7.82
N VAL A 85 -9.87 -0.02 -7.73
CA VAL A 85 -10.40 1.35 -7.72
C VAL A 85 -10.46 1.90 -9.13
N ARG A 86 -11.69 2.18 -9.58
CA ARG A 86 -12.02 2.77 -10.90
C ARG A 86 -12.63 4.17 -10.80
N ASP A 87 -12.96 4.61 -9.58
CA ASP A 87 -13.51 5.94 -9.36
C ASP A 87 -12.48 7.00 -9.72
N ALA A 88 -12.82 7.86 -10.69
CA ALA A 88 -11.89 8.83 -11.25
C ALA A 88 -11.41 9.86 -10.22
N ALA A 89 -12.25 10.24 -9.25
CA ALA A 89 -11.87 11.20 -8.22
C ALA A 89 -10.84 10.58 -7.27
N ARG A 90 -11.08 9.35 -6.80
CA ARG A 90 -10.15 8.60 -5.94
C ARG A 90 -8.83 8.35 -6.64
N VAL A 91 -8.86 7.91 -7.89
CA VAL A 91 -7.65 7.69 -8.70
C VAL A 91 -6.88 9.00 -8.90
N SER A 92 -7.57 10.12 -9.17
CA SER A 92 -6.94 11.44 -9.31
C SER A 92 -6.20 11.89 -8.04
N VAL A 93 -6.77 11.63 -6.85
CA VAL A 93 -6.11 11.94 -5.57
C VAL A 93 -4.82 11.14 -5.43
N ALA A 94 -4.87 9.82 -5.58
CA ALA A 94 -3.69 8.97 -5.47
C ALA A 94 -2.62 9.33 -6.52
N ALA A 95 -3.02 9.61 -7.76
CA ALA A 95 -2.12 10.00 -8.85
C ALA A 95 -1.30 11.26 -8.54
N LYS A 96 -1.90 12.25 -7.84
CA LYS A 96 -1.17 13.44 -7.38
C LYS A 96 -0.07 13.08 -6.38
N VAL A 97 -0.31 12.13 -5.49
CA VAL A 97 0.70 11.64 -4.53
C VAL A 97 1.83 10.91 -5.26
N PHE A 98 1.51 10.09 -6.27
CA PHE A 98 2.50 9.43 -7.11
C PHE A 98 3.43 10.43 -7.81
N ARG A 99 2.89 11.48 -8.42
CA ARG A 99 3.68 12.54 -9.09
C ARG A 99 4.68 13.22 -8.15
N VAL A 100 4.32 13.38 -6.87
CA VAL A 100 5.21 13.97 -5.87
C VAL A 100 6.29 12.98 -5.45
N LYS A 101 5.93 11.70 -5.32
CA LYS A 101 6.82 10.67 -4.80
C LYS A 101 7.82 10.14 -5.83
N TYR A 102 7.40 10.03 -7.09
CA TYR A 102 8.16 9.38 -8.14
C TYR A 102 8.42 10.33 -9.31
N VAL A 103 9.65 10.26 -9.82
CA VAL A 103 10.08 10.88 -11.06
C VAL A 103 10.71 9.81 -11.94
N ASP A 104 10.59 9.98 -13.24
CA ASP A 104 11.31 9.17 -14.20
C ASP A 104 12.82 9.36 -14.02
N GLY A 105 13.55 8.24 -13.97
CA GLY A 105 14.98 8.25 -13.64
C GLY A 105 15.87 8.87 -14.71
N GLU A 106 15.39 8.96 -15.96
CA GLU A 106 16.15 9.48 -17.10
C GLU A 106 15.80 10.94 -17.40
N THR A 107 14.51 11.25 -17.44
CA THR A 107 13.98 12.55 -17.84
C THR A 107 13.71 13.49 -16.66
N GLY A 108 13.60 12.94 -15.44
CA GLY A 108 13.18 13.69 -14.25
C GLY A 108 11.72 14.14 -14.26
N ALA A 109 10.94 13.71 -15.26
CA ALA A 109 9.51 14.04 -15.34
C ALA A 109 8.74 13.35 -14.20
N PRO A 110 7.77 14.04 -13.56
CA PRO A 110 6.92 13.40 -12.56
C PRO A 110 6.21 12.16 -13.11
N PHE A 111 6.19 11.10 -12.32
CA PHE A 111 5.48 9.88 -12.71
C PHE A 111 3.98 10.11 -12.63
N ASP A 112 3.29 9.83 -13.73
CA ASP A 112 1.85 9.83 -13.79
C ASP A 112 1.30 8.42 -13.71
N VAL A 113 0.29 8.24 -12.86
CA VAL A 113 -0.60 7.08 -12.93
C VAL A 113 -1.51 7.26 -14.16
N TYR A 114 -0.93 7.13 -15.36
CA TYR A 114 -1.62 7.31 -16.63
C TYR A 114 -2.23 6.00 -17.14
N PRO A 115 -3.13 6.08 -18.16
CA PRO A 115 -3.81 4.95 -18.80
C PRO A 115 -2.85 4.10 -19.64
N ALA A 116 -1.80 3.52 -19.04
CA ALA A 116 -1.05 2.42 -19.65
C ALA A 116 -1.89 1.13 -19.73
N LEU A 117 -3.07 1.11 -19.09
CA LEU A 117 -4.01 -0.01 -19.00
C LEU A 117 -5.37 0.29 -19.69
N GLY A 118 -5.36 1.12 -20.75
CA GLY A 118 -6.57 1.56 -21.48
C GLY A 118 -7.08 2.92 -20.98
N GLU A 119 -8.06 3.52 -21.67
CA GLU A 119 -8.46 4.95 -21.54
C GLU A 119 -8.77 5.44 -20.11
N THR A 120 -9.07 4.56 -19.15
CA THR A 120 -9.35 4.93 -17.75
C THR A 120 -8.30 4.33 -16.81
N PRO A 121 -7.56 5.14 -16.01
CA PRO A 121 -6.58 4.63 -15.06
C PRO A 121 -7.26 3.80 -13.97
N VAL A 122 -6.68 2.63 -13.67
CA VAL A 122 -7.12 1.72 -12.60
C VAL A 122 -6.01 1.61 -11.56
N LEU A 123 -6.37 1.76 -10.29
CA LEU A 123 -5.49 1.52 -9.16
C LEU A 123 -6.00 0.35 -8.32
N TYR A 124 -5.09 -0.23 -7.54
CA TYR A 124 -5.39 -1.24 -6.54
C TYR A 124 -5.12 -0.64 -5.17
N HIS A 125 -6.04 -0.83 -4.24
CA HIS A 125 -5.92 -0.33 -2.87
C HIS A 125 -5.97 -1.51 -1.89
N VAL A 126 -4.83 -1.81 -1.27
CA VAL A 126 -4.77 -2.76 -0.15
C VAL A 126 -5.30 -2.04 1.07
N MET A 127 -6.32 -2.61 1.71
CA MET A 127 -6.85 -2.16 3.01
C MET A 127 -6.29 -3.11 4.06
N PRO A 128 -5.20 -2.74 4.77
CA PRO A 128 -4.58 -3.64 5.74
C PRO A 128 -5.53 -3.99 6.88
N GLU A 129 -5.54 -5.25 7.28
CA GLU A 129 -6.26 -5.74 8.46
C GLU A 129 -5.29 -6.06 9.59
N ILE A 130 -4.11 -6.58 9.22
CA ILE A 130 -3.08 -7.03 10.16
C ILE A 130 -1.73 -6.49 9.68
N GLY A 131 -0.91 -6.04 10.62
CA GLY A 131 0.48 -5.66 10.40
C GLY A 131 1.44 -6.38 11.34
N TRP A 132 2.66 -6.57 10.86
CA TRP A 132 3.80 -7.08 11.60
C TRP A 132 5.02 -6.21 11.35
N ALA A 133 5.83 -6.04 12.39
CA ALA A 133 7.16 -5.47 12.24
C ALA A 133 8.12 -6.08 13.25
N TRP A 134 9.36 -6.33 12.83
CA TRP A 134 10.42 -6.72 13.74
C TRP A 134 11.80 -6.34 13.22
N LEU A 135 12.77 -6.31 14.13
CA LEU A 135 14.19 -6.24 13.80
C LEU A 135 14.81 -7.62 14.01
N GLU A 136 15.42 -8.21 12.99
CA GLU A 136 15.93 -9.60 13.07
C GLU A 136 16.97 -9.76 14.19
N GLY A 137 17.92 -8.83 14.28
CA GLY A 137 18.96 -8.82 15.32
C GLY A 137 18.46 -8.50 16.73
N ALA A 138 17.20 -8.09 16.89
CA ALA A 138 16.60 -7.73 18.17
C ALA A 138 15.19 -8.30 18.36
N PHE A 139 14.85 -9.40 17.68
CA PHE A 139 13.49 -9.91 17.55
C PHE A 139 12.75 -10.00 18.89
N VAL A 140 13.39 -10.56 19.92
CA VAL A 140 12.80 -10.77 21.26
C VAL A 140 12.26 -9.47 21.87
N THR A 141 12.92 -8.35 21.62
CA THR A 141 12.54 -7.05 22.20
C THR A 141 11.93 -6.10 21.19
N HIS A 142 12.14 -6.30 19.89
CA HIS A 142 11.68 -5.42 18.81
C HIS A 142 10.85 -6.23 17.82
N ASN A 143 9.70 -6.74 18.26
CA ASN A 143 8.66 -7.32 17.41
C ASN A 143 7.30 -6.76 17.83
N THR A 144 6.40 -6.60 16.87
CA THR A 144 5.01 -6.21 17.12
C THR A 144 4.09 -6.82 16.07
N ARG A 145 2.85 -7.11 16.49
CA ARG A 145 1.71 -7.40 15.62
C ARG A 145 0.59 -6.46 16.02
N TRP A 146 -0.03 -5.80 15.05
CA TRP A 146 -1.19 -4.95 15.29
C TRP A 146 -2.31 -5.24 14.30
N GLU A 147 -3.51 -4.81 14.68
CA GLU A 147 -4.70 -4.82 13.82
C GLU A 147 -5.03 -3.38 13.42
N PHE A 148 -5.59 -3.21 12.24
CA PHE A 148 -6.04 -1.91 11.75
C PHE A 148 -7.50 -1.68 12.14
N GLU A 149 -7.78 -0.50 12.67
CA GLU A 149 -9.16 -0.09 12.99
C GLU A 149 -9.95 0.10 11.69
N GLY A 150 -11.15 -0.50 11.59
CA GLY A 150 -12.00 -0.36 10.40
C GLY A 150 -11.91 -1.50 9.36
N ALA A 151 -11.29 -2.63 9.69
CA ALA A 151 -11.28 -3.86 8.87
C ALA A 151 -12.69 -4.38 8.47
N THR A 152 -13.75 -3.86 9.09
CA THR A 152 -15.13 -4.00 8.62
C THR A 152 -15.62 -2.71 7.98
N GLY A 153 -15.45 -2.58 6.65
CA GLY A 153 -16.17 -1.65 5.78
C GLY A 153 -16.18 -0.18 6.20
N SER A 154 -15.12 0.56 5.93
CA SER A 154 -15.12 2.02 6.11
C SER A 154 -15.55 2.73 4.84
N ALA A 155 -16.60 3.57 4.98
CA ALA A 155 -17.11 4.45 3.95
C ALA A 155 -16.08 5.56 3.63
N TRP A 156 -15.79 5.72 2.35
CA TRP A 156 -14.93 6.78 1.81
C TRP A 156 -15.41 8.19 2.24
N PRO A 157 -14.54 9.09 2.72
CA PRO A 157 -14.92 10.48 3.01
C PRO A 157 -15.22 11.24 1.71
N ARG A 158 -16.23 12.13 1.74
CA ARG A 158 -16.67 12.86 0.55
C ARG A 158 -15.62 13.89 0.10
N SER A 159 -15.58 14.15 -1.21
CA SER A 159 -14.57 14.97 -1.91
C SER A 159 -14.38 16.41 -1.37
N ASP A 160 -15.32 16.88 -0.56
CA ASP A 160 -15.36 18.20 0.07
C ASP A 160 -14.46 18.34 1.31
N GLU A 161 -13.86 17.25 1.80
CA GLU A 161 -12.95 17.26 2.96
C GLU A 161 -11.46 17.42 2.61
N PHE A 162 -11.11 17.45 1.31
CA PHE A 162 -9.75 17.71 0.84
C PHE A 162 -9.54 19.19 0.46
N ARG A 163 -8.86 19.94 1.33
CA ARG A 163 -8.31 21.27 1.00
C ARG A 163 -6.78 21.24 1.02
N ASP A 164 -6.17 21.63 -0.09
CA ASP A 164 -4.75 21.99 -0.20
C ASP A 164 -3.74 20.90 0.25
N GLY A 165 -4.00 19.64 -0.14
CA GLY A 165 -3.01 18.56 -0.02
C GLY A 165 -2.70 18.08 1.40
N ARG A 166 -3.52 18.42 2.40
CA ARG A 166 -3.44 17.87 3.77
C ARG A 166 -4.83 17.54 4.31
N LEU A 167 -4.91 16.51 5.13
CA LEU A 167 -6.12 16.19 5.91
C LEU A 167 -6.36 17.33 6.92
N SER A 168 -7.54 17.95 6.89
CA SER A 168 -8.01 18.71 8.05
C SER A 168 -8.35 17.73 9.17
N ARG A 169 -7.88 18.04 10.37
CA ARG A 169 -7.98 17.22 11.59
C ARG A 169 -9.34 16.60 11.83
#